data_AF-A0A2J8P8B3-F1
#
_entry.id   AF-A0A2J8P8B3-F1
#
_cell.length_a   1.000
_cell.length_b   1.000
_cell.length_c   1.000
_cell.angle_alpha   90.00
_cell.angle_beta   90.00
_cell.angle_gamma   90.00
#
_symmetry.space_group_name_H-M   'P 1'
#
loop_
_entity.id
_entity.type
_entity.pdbx_description
1 polymer ?
#
loop_
_entity_poly.entity_id
_entity_poly.type
_entity_poly.pdbx_seq_one_letter_code
_entity_poly.pdbx_strand_id
1 'polypeptide(L)'
;QDMRRLVHDLLPPEVCSLLNPAAIYANNEISLRDVEVYGFDYDYTLAQYADALHPEIFSAARDILIEHYKSLLMKIDAFHYVQLGTAYRGLQPVPDEEGPSIKQFMDIFSLPEMALLSCVVDYFLGHSLEFDQAHLYKDVTDAIRDVHVKGLMYQWIEQDMEKYILRGDETFAVLNRLVAHGKQLFLITNSPFSFVDKGMRHMVGPDWRQLFDVVIVQADKPSFFTDRRKPFRKLDEKGSLQWDRITRLEKGKIYRQ
;
A
#
# COMPACT_ATOMS: atom_id res chain seq x y z
N GLN A 1 -17.88 -16.27 7.96
CA GLN A 1 -17.97 -16.14 6.48
C GLN A 1 -18.26 -14.71 6.01
N ASP A 2 -18.22 -13.71 6.89
CA ASP A 2 -19.20 -12.61 6.81
C ASP A 2 -18.67 -11.32 6.17
N MET A 3 -17.36 -11.09 6.14
CA MET A 3 -16.76 -10.00 5.34
C MET A 3 -17.14 -10.06 3.85
N ARG A 4 -17.38 -11.26 3.28
CA ARG A 4 -17.85 -11.39 1.90
C ARG A 4 -19.29 -10.89 1.71
N ARG A 5 -20.14 -10.95 2.74
CA ARG A 5 -21.45 -10.28 2.71
C ARG A 5 -21.28 -8.77 2.76
N LEU A 6 -20.50 -8.28 3.73
CA LEU A 6 -20.25 -6.85 3.94
C LEU A 6 -19.87 -6.10 2.64
N VAL A 7 -19.00 -6.70 1.81
CA VAL A 7 -18.60 -6.12 0.51
C VAL A 7 -19.73 -6.12 -0.52
N HIS A 8 -20.58 -7.16 -0.56
CA HIS A 8 -21.76 -7.22 -1.43
C HIS A 8 -22.93 -6.34 -0.95
N ASP A 9 -22.99 -6.05 0.36
CA ASP A 9 -24.02 -5.19 0.95
C ASP A 9 -23.64 -3.69 0.81
N LEU A 10 -22.34 -3.37 0.79
CA LEU A 10 -21.81 -1.99 0.63
C LEU A 10 -21.64 -1.54 -0.83
N LEU A 11 -21.47 -2.45 -1.79
CA LEU A 11 -21.36 -2.15 -3.21
C LEU A 11 -22.54 -2.79 -3.97
N PRO A 12 -23.41 -2.02 -4.64
CA PRO A 12 -24.49 -2.59 -5.43
C PRO A 12 -23.93 -3.58 -6.47
N PRO A 13 -24.46 -4.81 -6.59
CA PRO A 13 -23.90 -5.84 -7.46
C PRO A 13 -23.76 -5.42 -8.94
N GLU A 14 -24.58 -4.47 -9.37
CA GLU A 14 -24.58 -3.83 -10.68
C GLU A 14 -23.33 -2.96 -10.90
N VAL A 15 -22.83 -2.26 -9.87
CA VAL A 15 -21.63 -1.41 -9.98
C VAL A 15 -20.38 -2.25 -10.27
N CYS A 16 -20.21 -3.36 -9.55
CA CYS A 16 -19.08 -4.27 -9.75
C CYS A 16 -19.09 -4.96 -11.13
N SER A 17 -20.25 -5.06 -11.79
CA SER A 17 -20.39 -5.64 -13.14
C SER A 17 -20.35 -4.60 -14.27
N LEU A 18 -20.45 -3.30 -13.96
CA LEU A 18 -20.24 -2.19 -14.89
C LEU A 18 -18.75 -1.82 -15.09
N LEU A 19 -17.88 -2.18 -14.14
CA LEU A 19 -16.46 -1.85 -14.17
C LEU A 19 -15.66 -2.80 -15.07
N ASN A 20 -15.41 -2.38 -16.31
CA ASN A 20 -14.43 -3.03 -17.19
C ASN A 20 -12.99 -2.78 -16.65
N PRO A 21 -12.20 -3.83 -16.30
CA PRO A 21 -10.85 -3.67 -15.75
C PRO A 21 -9.80 -3.27 -16.80
N ALA A 22 -10.13 -3.27 -18.09
CA ALA A 22 -9.28 -2.80 -19.18
C ALA A 22 -9.66 -1.39 -19.68
N ALA A 23 -10.66 -0.74 -19.07
CA ALA A 23 -11.06 0.62 -19.41
C ALA A 23 -10.30 1.67 -18.59
N ILE A 24 -10.03 2.82 -19.22
CA ILE A 24 -9.46 4.00 -18.56
C ILE A 24 -10.60 5.00 -18.35
N TYR A 25 -10.87 5.35 -17.09
CA TYR A 25 -11.90 6.32 -16.69
C TYR A 25 -11.23 7.68 -16.42
N ALA A 26 -11.86 8.77 -16.85
CA ALA A 26 -11.31 10.12 -16.76
C ALA A 26 -12.25 11.06 -15.99
N ASN A 27 -11.79 11.54 -14.83
CA ASN A 27 -12.51 12.54 -14.03
C ASN A 27 -12.20 13.99 -14.47
N ASN A 28 -11.06 14.19 -15.16
CA ASN A 28 -10.60 15.46 -15.71
C ASN A 28 -9.99 15.20 -17.10
N GLU A 29 -9.99 16.21 -17.98
CA GLU A 29 -9.31 16.13 -19.27
C GLU A 29 -7.78 16.15 -19.08
N ILE A 30 -7.08 15.23 -19.74
CA ILE A 30 -5.61 15.21 -19.80
C ILE A 30 -5.13 14.69 -21.17
N SER A 31 -4.25 15.46 -21.80
CA SER A 31 -3.62 15.09 -23.06
C SER A 31 -2.34 14.29 -22.81
N LEU A 32 -2.39 12.97 -23.00
CA LEU A 32 -1.22 12.07 -22.85
C LEU A 32 -0.10 12.38 -23.86
N ARG A 33 -0.39 13.15 -24.92
CA ARG A 33 0.61 13.68 -25.86
C ARG A 33 1.59 14.61 -25.13
N ASP A 34 1.06 15.46 -24.27
CA ASP A 34 1.78 16.61 -23.70
C ASP A 34 2.41 16.28 -22.33
N VAL A 35 2.09 15.11 -21.77
CA VAL A 35 2.80 14.53 -20.61
C VAL A 35 4.18 14.03 -21.07
N GLU A 36 5.26 14.74 -20.74
CA GLU A 36 6.64 14.36 -21.09
C GLU A 36 7.22 13.27 -20.16
N VAL A 37 6.87 13.32 -18.88
CA VAL A 37 7.44 12.50 -17.80
C VAL A 37 6.35 11.71 -17.10
N TYR A 38 6.55 10.39 -16.94
CA TYR A 38 5.64 9.48 -16.26
C TYR A 38 6.27 8.98 -14.95
N GLY A 39 5.57 9.21 -13.83
CA GLY A 39 5.96 8.74 -12.51
C GLY A 39 5.14 7.51 -12.10
N PHE A 40 5.81 6.48 -11.58
CA PHE A 40 5.18 5.26 -11.11
C PHE A 40 5.46 5.03 -9.62
N ASP A 41 4.45 4.54 -8.90
CA ASP A 41 4.69 3.75 -7.68
C ASP A 41 5.15 2.34 -8.07
N TYR A 42 5.69 1.60 -7.12
CA TYR A 42 6.02 0.19 -7.33
C TYR A 42 4.84 -0.70 -6.91
N ASP A 43 4.53 -0.68 -5.62
CA ASP A 43 3.63 -1.59 -4.94
C ASP A 43 2.16 -1.32 -5.36
N TYR A 44 1.45 -2.36 -5.79
CA TYR A 44 0.10 -2.32 -6.40
C TYR A 44 -0.07 -1.41 -7.64
N THR A 45 0.99 -0.79 -8.16
CA THR A 45 0.96 0.05 -9.37
C THR A 45 1.69 -0.61 -10.54
N LEU A 46 2.95 -1.01 -10.34
CA LEU A 46 3.70 -1.88 -11.26
C LEU A 46 3.61 -3.34 -10.79
N ALA A 47 3.95 -3.60 -9.53
CA ALA A 47 3.83 -4.91 -8.91
C ALA A 47 2.39 -5.11 -8.37
N GLN A 48 1.51 -5.69 -9.17
CA GLN A 48 0.15 -6.03 -8.74
C GLN A 48 0.20 -7.35 -7.96
N TYR A 49 -0.17 -7.34 -6.67
CA TYR A 49 -0.08 -8.54 -5.83
C TYR A 49 -1.35 -9.38 -5.83
N ALA A 50 -1.20 -10.70 -5.74
CA ALA A 50 -2.30 -11.66 -5.67
C ALA A 50 -3.02 -11.63 -4.32
N ASP A 51 -4.35 -11.86 -4.34
CA ASP A 51 -5.24 -11.87 -3.16
C ASP A 51 -4.72 -12.70 -1.98
N ALA A 52 -3.96 -13.77 -2.26
CA ALA A 52 -3.36 -14.67 -1.28
C ALA A 52 -2.40 -13.97 -0.29
N LEU A 53 -1.87 -12.78 -0.63
CA LEU A 53 -1.03 -11.98 0.26
C LEU A 53 -1.81 -11.40 1.45
N HIS A 54 -3.08 -11.01 1.26
CA HIS A 54 -3.86 -10.33 2.30
C HIS A 54 -4.15 -11.21 3.54
N PRO A 55 -4.52 -12.51 3.41
CA PRO A 55 -4.63 -13.43 4.54
C PRO A 55 -3.33 -13.65 5.32
N GLU A 56 -2.17 -13.56 4.65
CA GLU A 56 -0.86 -13.76 5.27
C GLU A 56 -0.44 -12.53 6.09
N ILE A 57 -0.64 -11.31 5.54
CA ILE A 57 -0.49 -10.05 6.28
C ILE A 57 -1.44 -10.03 7.49
N PHE A 58 -2.72 -10.38 7.30
CA PHE A 58 -3.71 -10.45 8.39
C PHE A 58 -3.27 -11.41 9.50
N SER A 59 -2.82 -12.61 9.14
CA SER A 59 -2.43 -13.64 10.12
C SER A 59 -1.21 -13.22 10.92
N ALA A 60 -0.16 -12.71 10.27
CA ALA A 60 1.02 -12.22 10.97
C ALA A 60 0.73 -10.99 11.84
N ALA A 61 -0.11 -10.06 11.38
CA ALA A 61 -0.51 -8.90 12.18
C ALA A 61 -1.35 -9.31 13.40
N ARG A 62 -2.27 -10.28 13.25
CA ARG A 62 -3.00 -10.89 14.38
C ARG A 62 -2.04 -11.51 15.39
N ASP A 63 -1.05 -12.26 14.94
CA ASP A 63 -0.13 -12.96 15.83
C ASP A 63 0.85 -11.98 16.52
N ILE A 64 1.33 -10.95 15.81
CA ILE A 64 2.09 -9.83 16.38
C ILE A 64 1.27 -9.08 17.44
N LEU A 65 -0.01 -8.78 17.17
CA LEU A 65 -0.93 -8.13 18.10
C LEU A 65 -1.10 -8.98 19.38
N ILE A 66 -1.40 -10.27 19.21
CA ILE A 66 -1.57 -11.22 20.31
C ILE A 66 -0.29 -11.36 21.12
N GLU A 67 0.90 -11.43 20.51
CA GLU A 67 2.16 -11.69 21.22
C GLU A 67 2.72 -10.45 21.91
N HIS A 68 2.74 -9.29 21.25
CA HIS A 68 3.50 -8.12 21.70
C HIS A 68 2.67 -7.04 22.42
N TYR A 69 1.37 -6.90 22.14
CA TYR A 69 0.56 -5.74 22.58
C TYR A 69 -0.34 -6.03 23.80
N LYS A 70 -0.02 -7.06 24.58
CA LYS A 70 -0.85 -7.61 25.69
C LYS A 70 -1.12 -6.68 26.89
N SER A 71 -0.64 -5.42 26.91
CA SER A 71 -0.32 -4.74 28.18
C SER A 71 -0.75 -3.27 28.37
N LEU A 72 -1.43 -2.62 27.43
CA LEU A 72 -1.92 -1.23 27.62
C LEU A 72 -3.40 -1.04 27.27
N LEU A 73 -4.25 -1.04 28.30
CA LEU A 73 -5.63 -0.56 28.22
C LEU A 73 -5.81 0.64 29.18
N MET A 74 -5.82 1.86 28.63
CA MET A 74 -6.24 3.10 29.28
C MET A 74 -6.97 3.99 28.26
N LYS A 75 -7.50 5.14 28.71
CA LYS A 75 -8.75 5.75 28.19
C LYS A 75 -8.57 7.16 27.62
N ILE A 76 -9.27 7.55 26.54
CA ILE A 76 -9.87 8.91 26.21
C ILE A 76 -10.30 9.02 24.72
N ASP A 77 -11.31 9.85 24.40
CA ASP A 77 -12.00 9.96 23.09
C ASP A 77 -11.62 11.17 22.18
N ALA A 78 -12.13 11.20 20.92
CA ALA A 78 -12.30 12.39 20.05
C ALA A 78 -13.19 12.13 18.78
N PHE A 79 -13.82 13.18 18.21
CA PHE A 79 -14.81 13.16 17.09
C PHE A 79 -14.32 13.95 15.84
N HIS A 80 -14.88 13.96 14.60
CA HIS A 80 -16.10 13.40 13.93
C HIS A 80 -15.71 12.93 12.48
N TYR A 81 -16.49 12.39 11.51
CA TYR A 81 -17.92 12.17 11.17
C TYR A 81 -18.02 10.91 10.26
N VAL A 82 -19.17 10.21 10.15
CA VAL A 82 -19.40 9.01 9.27
C VAL A 82 -20.47 9.25 8.18
N GLN A 83 -20.42 8.48 7.08
CA GLN A 83 -21.44 8.45 6.02
C GLN A 83 -22.63 7.51 6.38
N LEU A 84 -23.85 7.94 6.06
CA LEU A 84 -25.10 7.27 6.46
C LEU A 84 -25.19 5.83 5.92
N GLY A 85 -25.62 4.90 6.78
CA GLY A 85 -25.78 3.47 6.45
C GLY A 85 -24.48 2.68 6.26
N THR A 86 -23.29 3.31 6.25
CA THR A 86 -21.99 2.62 6.08
C THR A 86 -21.20 2.49 7.39
N ALA A 87 -21.80 2.81 8.53
CA ALA A 87 -21.19 2.74 9.84
C ALA A 87 -21.29 1.32 10.43
N TYR A 88 -20.16 0.72 10.82
CA TYR A 88 -20.11 -0.60 11.47
C TYR A 88 -19.30 -0.56 12.77
N ARG A 89 -19.72 -1.36 13.75
CA ARG A 89 -19.06 -1.56 15.05
C ARG A 89 -18.84 -3.06 15.22
N GLY A 90 -17.60 -3.51 14.97
CA GLY A 90 -17.33 -4.93 14.75
C GLY A 90 -17.92 -5.35 13.41
N LEU A 91 -18.71 -6.42 13.37
CA LEU A 91 -19.47 -6.84 12.18
C LEU A 91 -20.92 -6.34 12.17
N GLN A 92 -21.35 -5.56 13.18
CA GLN A 92 -22.73 -5.07 13.31
C GLN A 92 -22.89 -3.65 12.74
N PRO A 93 -23.97 -3.35 11.98
CA PRO A 93 -24.26 -2.00 11.51
C PRO A 93 -24.65 -1.08 12.68
N VAL A 94 -24.35 0.21 12.55
CA VAL A 94 -24.63 1.25 13.55
C VAL A 94 -25.70 2.21 13.00
N PRO A 95 -26.69 2.64 13.82
CA PRO A 95 -27.63 3.69 13.44
C PRO A 95 -26.95 5.02 13.07
N ASP A 96 -27.65 5.81 12.26
CA ASP A 96 -27.17 7.09 11.72
C ASP A 96 -27.13 8.20 12.79
N GLU A 97 -26.00 8.32 13.49
CA GLU A 97 -25.67 9.43 14.41
C GLU A 97 -24.28 10.02 14.10
N GLU A 98 -23.94 11.17 14.72
CA GLU A 98 -22.72 11.96 14.45
C GLU A 98 -21.44 11.25 14.95
N GLY A 99 -20.96 10.26 14.18
CA GLY A 99 -19.84 9.40 14.57
C GLY A 99 -18.46 10.07 14.62
N PRO A 100 -17.43 9.36 15.13
CA PRO A 100 -16.14 9.95 15.56
C PRO A 100 -15.09 10.12 14.43
N SER A 101 -13.87 10.54 14.80
CA SER A 101 -12.75 10.79 13.87
C SER A 101 -12.32 9.53 13.11
N ILE A 102 -12.46 9.53 11.78
CA ILE A 102 -12.22 8.35 10.93
C ILE A 102 -10.81 8.38 10.32
N LYS A 103 -10.05 7.28 10.50
CA LYS A 103 -8.91 6.97 9.62
C LYS A 103 -9.44 6.55 8.26
N GLN A 104 -9.15 7.32 7.22
CA GLN A 104 -9.48 6.94 5.85
C GLN A 104 -8.56 5.78 5.40
N PHE A 105 -9.16 4.62 5.15
CA PHE A 105 -8.50 3.44 4.58
C PHE A 105 -8.53 3.55 3.04
N MET A 106 -7.49 4.18 2.48
CA MET A 106 -7.48 4.66 1.09
C MET A 106 -6.78 3.73 0.09
N ASP A 107 -6.20 2.62 0.55
CA ASP A 107 -5.42 1.69 -0.28
C ASP A 107 -5.79 0.23 -0.01
N ILE A 108 -5.32 -0.66 -0.88
CA ILE A 108 -5.57 -2.10 -0.76
C ILE A 108 -4.71 -2.76 0.36
N PHE A 109 -3.63 -2.09 0.79
CA PHE A 109 -2.86 -2.43 1.99
C PHE A 109 -3.69 -2.29 3.28
N SER A 110 -4.73 -1.46 3.26
CA SER A 110 -5.65 -1.28 4.38
C SER A 110 -6.57 -2.47 4.63
N LEU A 111 -6.82 -3.35 3.63
CA LEU A 111 -7.81 -4.44 3.76
C LEU A 111 -7.50 -5.42 4.93
N PRO A 112 -6.25 -5.89 5.15
CA PRO A 112 -5.91 -6.68 6.33
C PRO A 112 -6.07 -5.92 7.65
N GLU A 113 -5.84 -4.61 7.68
CA GLU A 113 -6.01 -3.78 8.89
C GLU A 113 -7.48 -3.61 9.24
N MET A 114 -8.31 -3.24 8.26
CA MET A 114 -9.77 -3.16 8.40
C MET A 114 -10.35 -4.49 8.89
N ALA A 115 -9.95 -5.60 8.26
CA ALA A 115 -10.36 -6.95 8.64
C ALA A 115 -9.97 -7.29 10.09
N LEU A 116 -8.72 -7.01 10.49
CA LEU A 116 -8.23 -7.33 11.83
C LEU A 116 -8.92 -6.48 12.90
N LEU A 117 -9.08 -5.18 12.64
CA LEU A 117 -9.81 -4.27 13.53
C LEU A 117 -11.27 -4.71 13.72
N SER A 118 -11.99 -5.01 12.63
CA SER A 118 -13.36 -5.53 12.69
C SER A 118 -13.46 -6.81 13.50
N CYS A 119 -12.57 -7.79 13.27
CA CYS A 119 -12.56 -9.06 13.99
C CYS A 119 -12.28 -8.91 15.49
N VAL A 120 -11.35 -8.03 15.90
CA VAL A 120 -11.03 -7.85 17.33
C VAL A 120 -12.14 -7.06 18.05
N VAL A 121 -12.71 -6.04 17.42
CA VAL A 121 -13.87 -5.30 17.97
C VAL A 121 -15.08 -6.22 18.14
N ASP A 122 -15.40 -7.05 17.14
CA ASP A 122 -16.50 -8.01 17.19
C ASP A 122 -16.29 -9.06 18.30
N TYR A 123 -15.05 -9.58 18.43
CA TYR A 123 -14.68 -10.49 19.50
C TYR A 123 -14.82 -9.87 20.90
N PHE A 124 -14.36 -8.64 21.13
CA PHE A 124 -14.51 -7.96 22.42
C PHE A 124 -15.97 -7.71 22.78
N LEU A 125 -16.79 -7.27 21.83
CA LEU A 125 -18.22 -7.04 22.05
C LEU A 125 -18.97 -8.36 22.35
N GLY A 126 -18.69 -9.42 21.60
CA GLY A 126 -19.29 -10.74 21.81
C GLY A 126 -18.94 -11.38 23.16
N HIS A 127 -17.85 -10.96 23.80
CA HIS A 127 -17.41 -11.44 25.11
C HIS A 127 -17.62 -10.41 26.25
N SER A 128 -18.29 -9.29 25.99
CA SER A 128 -18.52 -8.20 26.95
C SER A 128 -17.22 -7.66 27.60
N LEU A 129 -16.13 -7.60 26.83
CA LEU A 129 -14.86 -7.06 27.29
C LEU A 129 -14.83 -5.53 27.11
N GLU A 130 -14.41 -4.80 28.15
CA GLU A 130 -14.17 -3.36 28.04
C GLU A 130 -12.85 -3.09 27.31
N PHE A 131 -12.85 -2.13 26.39
CA PHE A 131 -11.67 -1.68 25.64
C PHE A 131 -11.74 -0.19 25.30
N ASP A 132 -10.59 0.45 25.14
CA ASP A 132 -10.48 1.79 24.57
C ASP A 132 -10.28 1.69 23.05
N GLN A 133 -11.08 2.44 22.30
CA GLN A 133 -11.10 2.35 20.83
C GLN A 133 -9.82 2.90 20.19
N ALA A 134 -9.24 3.97 20.74
CA ALA A 134 -8.05 4.60 20.19
C ALA A 134 -6.79 3.74 20.42
N HIS A 135 -6.70 3.08 21.58
CA HIS A 135 -5.61 2.16 21.89
C HIS A 135 -5.72 0.87 21.06
N LEU A 136 -6.90 0.24 20.99
CA LEU A 136 -7.10 -0.94 20.14
C LEU A 136 -6.79 -0.65 18.66
N TYR A 137 -7.29 0.47 18.13
CA TYR A 137 -6.97 0.91 16.77
C TYR A 137 -5.46 1.10 16.57
N LYS A 138 -4.78 1.75 17.53
CA LYS A 138 -3.33 1.97 17.47
C LYS A 138 -2.57 0.65 17.47
N ASP A 139 -2.90 -0.29 18.35
CA ASP A 139 -2.18 -1.56 18.47
C ASP A 139 -2.36 -2.42 17.21
N VAL A 140 -3.55 -2.40 16.59
CA VAL A 140 -3.81 -3.02 15.28
C VAL A 140 -3.02 -2.32 14.16
N THR A 141 -2.99 -0.99 14.14
CA THR A 141 -2.19 -0.20 13.17
C THR A 141 -0.70 -0.51 13.30
N ASP A 142 -0.20 -0.54 14.54
CA ASP A 142 1.21 -0.78 14.86
C ASP A 142 1.60 -2.23 14.53
N ALA A 143 0.73 -3.21 14.75
CA ALA A 143 0.96 -4.60 14.36
C ALA A 143 1.02 -4.79 12.82
N ILE A 144 0.13 -4.13 12.06
CA ILE A 144 0.15 -4.10 10.59
C ILE A 144 1.41 -3.39 10.06
N ARG A 145 1.80 -2.27 10.67
CA ARG A 145 3.07 -1.59 10.38
C ARG A 145 4.26 -2.52 10.63
N ASP A 146 4.24 -3.27 11.73
CA ASP A 146 5.32 -4.18 12.11
C ASP A 146 5.52 -5.33 11.10
N VAL A 147 4.47 -5.82 10.42
CA VAL A 147 4.62 -6.78 9.30
C VAL A 147 5.51 -6.20 8.19
N HIS A 148 5.35 -4.91 7.87
CA HIS A 148 6.13 -4.21 6.85
C HIS A 148 7.53 -3.82 7.35
N VAL A 149 7.65 -3.33 8.60
CA VAL A 149 8.93 -2.89 9.20
C VAL A 149 9.86 -4.06 9.50
N LYS A 150 9.32 -5.21 9.94
CA LYS A 150 10.07 -6.47 10.08
C LYS A 150 10.35 -7.15 8.73
N GLY A 151 9.77 -6.62 7.64
CA GLY A 151 9.98 -7.07 6.27
C GLY A 151 9.35 -8.43 5.94
N LEU A 152 8.38 -8.90 6.71
CA LEU A 152 7.77 -10.23 6.56
C LEU A 152 7.06 -10.36 5.21
N MET A 153 6.28 -9.33 4.82
CA MET A 153 5.66 -9.24 3.49
C MET A 153 6.68 -9.41 2.37
N TYR A 154 7.81 -8.67 2.42
CA TYR A 154 8.86 -8.79 1.41
C TYR A 154 9.46 -10.19 1.40
N GLN A 155 9.68 -10.81 2.57
CA GLN A 155 10.23 -12.16 2.67
C GLN A 155 9.33 -13.22 2.03
N TRP A 156 8.00 -13.16 2.21
CA TRP A 156 7.08 -14.11 1.57
C TRP A 156 7.07 -13.93 0.05
N ILE A 157 6.97 -12.68 -0.44
CA ILE A 157 6.95 -12.38 -1.87
C ILE A 157 8.29 -12.75 -2.53
N GLU A 158 9.42 -12.54 -1.85
CA GLU A 158 10.74 -12.93 -2.35
C GLU A 158 11.01 -14.44 -2.34
N GLN A 159 10.21 -15.24 -1.63
CA GLN A 159 10.29 -16.71 -1.65
C GLN A 159 9.56 -17.32 -2.86
N ASP A 160 8.48 -16.71 -3.33
CA ASP A 160 7.64 -17.25 -4.41
C ASP A 160 7.02 -16.13 -5.26
N MET A 161 7.84 -15.43 -6.06
CA MET A 161 7.39 -14.27 -6.84
C MET A 161 6.29 -14.63 -7.86
N GLU A 162 6.26 -15.87 -8.36
CA GLU A 162 5.26 -16.34 -9.32
C GLU A 162 3.87 -16.54 -8.67
N LYS A 163 3.81 -16.96 -7.40
CA LYS A 163 2.56 -16.99 -6.62
C LYS A 163 1.99 -15.60 -6.35
N TYR A 164 2.83 -14.61 -6.02
CA TYR A 164 2.35 -13.32 -5.52
C TYR A 164 2.34 -12.18 -6.54
N ILE A 165 3.17 -12.17 -7.59
CA ILE A 165 3.26 -11.05 -8.54
C ILE A 165 2.46 -11.37 -9.80
N LEU A 166 1.45 -10.56 -10.08
CA LEU A 166 0.61 -10.65 -11.28
C LEU A 166 1.09 -9.68 -12.37
N ARG A 167 0.83 -10.04 -13.65
CA ARG A 167 0.93 -9.15 -14.82
C ARG A 167 2.30 -8.53 -15.11
N GLY A 168 3.35 -9.36 -15.11
CA GLY A 168 4.69 -8.95 -15.53
C GLY A 168 4.75 -8.48 -17.00
N ASP A 169 4.20 -9.28 -17.91
CA ASP A 169 4.22 -9.01 -19.36
C ASP A 169 3.54 -7.69 -19.73
N GLU A 170 2.36 -7.40 -19.16
CA GLU A 170 1.66 -6.13 -19.40
C GLU A 170 2.44 -4.94 -18.84
N THR A 171 3.09 -5.12 -17.68
CA THR A 171 3.95 -4.11 -17.05
C THR A 171 5.16 -3.78 -17.93
N PHE A 172 5.87 -4.79 -18.45
CA PHE A 172 6.93 -4.60 -19.44
C PHE A 172 6.41 -3.89 -20.69
N ALA A 173 5.27 -4.32 -21.23
CA ALA A 173 4.70 -3.77 -22.46
C ALA A 173 4.32 -2.28 -22.35
N VAL A 174 3.80 -1.83 -21.19
CA VAL A 174 3.48 -0.41 -20.94
C VAL A 174 4.76 0.42 -20.81
N LEU A 175 5.71 -0.01 -19.97
CA LEU A 175 6.96 0.73 -19.75
C LEU A 175 7.76 0.88 -21.05
N ASN A 176 7.94 -0.21 -21.79
CA ASN A 176 8.65 -0.21 -23.08
C ASN A 176 7.93 0.66 -24.12
N ARG A 177 6.58 0.63 -24.18
CA ARG A 177 5.81 1.49 -25.09
C ARG A 177 6.02 2.98 -24.81
N LEU A 178 6.08 3.39 -23.53
CA LEU A 178 6.31 4.79 -23.17
C LEU A 178 7.72 5.26 -23.55
N VAL A 179 8.76 4.46 -23.25
CA VAL A 179 10.15 4.73 -23.65
C VAL A 179 10.28 4.82 -25.18
N ALA A 180 9.65 3.91 -25.92
CA ALA A 180 9.65 3.91 -27.38
C ALA A 180 8.96 5.15 -28.01
N HIS A 181 8.09 5.84 -27.26
CA HIS A 181 7.48 7.13 -27.65
C HIS A 181 8.21 8.34 -27.05
N GLY A 182 9.45 8.17 -26.60
CA GLY A 182 10.32 9.24 -26.10
C GLY A 182 9.92 9.82 -24.75
N LYS A 183 9.07 9.12 -23.98
CA LYS A 183 8.65 9.57 -22.65
C LYS A 183 9.70 9.20 -21.60
N GLN A 184 9.98 10.13 -20.68
CA GLN A 184 10.89 9.88 -19.57
C GLN A 184 10.15 9.19 -18.42
N LEU A 185 10.77 8.21 -17.76
CA LEU A 185 10.13 7.47 -16.67
C LEU A 185 10.87 7.65 -15.35
N PHE A 186 10.13 7.78 -14.23
CA PHE A 186 10.70 7.61 -12.90
C PHE A 186 9.88 6.67 -12.03
N LEU A 187 10.59 5.92 -11.17
CA LEU A 187 10.01 5.05 -10.16
C LEU A 187 10.17 5.70 -8.78
N ILE A 188 9.11 5.75 -7.98
CA ILE A 188 9.16 6.27 -6.61
C ILE A 188 8.33 5.41 -5.64
N THR A 189 9.00 4.65 -4.77
CA THR A 189 8.35 3.80 -3.76
C THR A 189 8.92 4.00 -2.35
N ASN A 190 8.12 3.65 -1.33
CA ASN A 190 8.55 3.52 0.06
C ASN A 190 9.29 2.18 0.31
N SER A 191 9.16 1.21 -0.59
CA SER A 191 9.81 -0.11 -0.51
C SER A 191 11.34 -0.05 -0.68
N PRO A 192 12.09 -1.02 -0.13
CA PRO A 192 13.55 -1.05 -0.20
C PRO A 192 14.07 -1.54 -1.57
N PHE A 193 15.24 -1.04 -1.99
CA PHE A 193 15.81 -1.36 -3.31
C PHE A 193 15.94 -2.86 -3.59
N SER A 194 16.33 -3.67 -2.60
CA SER A 194 16.52 -5.12 -2.76
C SER A 194 15.24 -5.84 -3.20
N PHE A 195 14.08 -5.41 -2.69
CA PHE A 195 12.77 -5.95 -3.02
C PHE A 195 12.31 -5.49 -4.40
N VAL A 196 12.46 -4.19 -4.67
CA VAL A 196 12.11 -3.57 -5.97
C VAL A 196 12.92 -4.19 -7.10
N ASP A 197 14.24 -4.31 -6.94
CA ASP A 197 15.12 -4.88 -7.96
C ASP A 197 14.82 -6.36 -8.22
N LYS A 198 14.49 -7.15 -7.20
CA LYS A 198 14.06 -8.54 -7.36
C LYS A 198 12.78 -8.66 -8.20
N GLY A 199 11.70 -7.98 -7.79
CA GLY A 199 10.41 -8.10 -8.49
C GLY A 199 10.41 -7.40 -9.86
N MET A 200 11.13 -6.28 -10.04
CA MET A 200 11.32 -5.68 -11.36
C MET A 200 12.14 -6.59 -12.29
N ARG A 201 13.14 -7.34 -11.79
CA ARG A 201 13.82 -8.37 -12.60
C ARG A 201 12.91 -9.52 -13.02
N HIS A 202 11.96 -9.90 -12.16
CA HIS A 202 10.96 -10.92 -12.46
C HIS A 202 9.93 -10.43 -13.50
N MET A 203 9.40 -9.21 -13.36
CA MET A 203 8.38 -8.65 -14.26
C MET A 203 8.92 -8.07 -15.59
N VAL A 204 10.12 -7.48 -15.56
CA VAL A 204 10.64 -6.60 -16.65
C VAL A 204 12.02 -7.04 -17.16
N GLY A 205 12.71 -7.93 -16.43
CA GLY A 205 14.01 -8.47 -16.82
C GLY A 205 15.23 -7.78 -16.19
N PRO A 206 16.46 -8.28 -16.42
CA PRO A 206 17.68 -7.84 -15.75
C PRO A 206 18.00 -6.34 -15.94
N ASP A 207 17.64 -5.81 -17.11
CA ASP A 207 17.94 -4.44 -17.53
C ASP A 207 16.81 -3.44 -17.27
N TRP A 208 15.81 -3.78 -16.44
CA TRP A 208 14.67 -2.91 -16.10
C TRP A 208 15.08 -1.47 -15.73
N ARG A 209 16.22 -1.29 -15.05
CA ARG A 209 16.80 0.00 -14.66
C ARG A 209 17.12 0.93 -15.83
N GLN A 210 17.30 0.40 -17.04
CA GLN A 210 17.55 1.18 -18.25
C GLN A 210 16.29 1.92 -18.74
N LEU A 211 15.09 1.45 -18.39
CA LEU A 211 13.83 2.10 -18.76
C LEU A 211 13.60 3.41 -17.97
N PHE A 212 14.16 3.51 -16.75
CA PHE A 212 13.93 4.63 -15.84
C PHE A 212 15.08 5.65 -15.82
N ASP A 213 14.73 6.91 -15.99
CA ASP A 213 15.62 8.06 -15.88
C ASP A 213 15.99 8.36 -14.41
N VAL A 214 15.11 8.03 -13.46
CA VAL A 214 15.36 8.08 -12.02
C VAL A 214 14.67 6.92 -11.30
N VAL A 215 15.36 6.26 -10.36
CA VAL A 215 14.75 5.32 -9.41
C VAL A 215 14.90 5.88 -8.00
N ILE A 216 13.79 6.04 -7.27
CA ILE A 216 13.73 6.55 -5.90
C ILE A 216 13.11 5.46 -5.00
N VAL A 217 13.86 5.04 -3.98
CA VAL A 217 13.47 3.99 -3.03
C VAL A 217 13.41 4.55 -1.61
N GLN A 218 12.63 3.90 -0.74
CA GLN A 218 12.42 4.36 0.65
C GLN A 218 12.07 5.85 0.73
N ALA A 219 11.24 6.33 -0.20
CA ALA A 219 11.01 7.75 -0.45
C ALA A 219 10.36 8.52 0.72
N ASP A 220 9.71 7.81 1.66
CA ASP A 220 8.91 8.40 2.74
C ASP A 220 7.78 9.29 2.19
N LYS A 221 7.02 8.76 1.24
CA LYS A 221 5.73 9.34 0.82
C LYS A 221 4.72 9.22 1.97
N PRO A 222 3.89 10.24 2.25
CA PRO A 222 3.70 11.46 1.46
C PRO A 222 4.73 12.57 1.71
N SER A 223 5.56 12.47 2.76
CA SER A 223 6.56 13.49 3.16
C SER A 223 7.49 13.89 2.02
N PHE A 224 7.82 12.98 1.10
CA PHE A 224 8.60 13.26 -0.11
C PHE A 224 8.09 14.46 -0.92
N PHE A 225 6.77 14.57 -1.08
CA PHE A 225 6.14 15.61 -1.92
C PHE A 225 5.97 16.94 -1.18
N THR A 226 6.10 16.96 0.15
CA THR A 226 5.80 18.11 1.02
C THR A 226 7.04 18.69 1.71
N ASP A 227 7.99 17.85 2.15
CA ASP A 227 9.21 18.29 2.82
C ASP A 227 10.39 18.47 1.86
N ARG A 228 10.59 19.73 1.45
CA ARG A 228 11.68 20.14 0.55
C ARG A 228 13.07 20.21 1.20
N ARG A 229 13.22 19.87 2.49
CA ARG A 229 14.48 20.02 3.25
C ARG A 229 15.40 18.80 3.17
N LYS A 230 14.85 17.60 2.93
CA LYS A 230 15.63 16.36 2.88
C LYS A 230 16.45 16.28 1.57
N PRO A 231 17.78 16.12 1.63
CA PRO A 231 18.62 16.02 0.43
C PRO A 231 18.66 14.60 -0.13
N PHE A 232 18.66 14.47 -1.45
CA PHE A 232 18.90 13.18 -2.10
C PHE A 232 20.26 12.59 -1.73
N ARG A 233 20.29 11.26 -1.56
CA ARG A 233 21.48 10.42 -1.53
C ARG A 233 21.41 9.38 -2.64
N LYS A 234 22.55 9.01 -3.20
CA LYS A 234 22.70 7.93 -4.20
C LYS A 234 22.99 6.61 -3.49
N LEU A 235 22.47 5.51 -4.02
CA LEU A 235 22.79 4.15 -3.57
C LEU A 235 23.77 3.51 -4.56
N ASP A 236 24.62 2.61 -4.06
CA ASP A 236 25.39 1.70 -4.91
C ASP A 236 24.53 0.51 -5.38
N GLU A 237 25.14 -0.39 -6.17
CA GLU A 237 24.47 -1.57 -6.73
C GLU A 237 24.07 -2.63 -5.69
N LYS A 238 24.55 -2.50 -4.44
CA LYS A 238 24.18 -3.34 -3.29
C LYS A 238 23.14 -2.65 -2.39
N GLY A 239 22.73 -1.42 -2.74
CA GLY A 239 21.80 -0.60 -1.97
C GLY A 239 22.45 0.26 -0.87
N SER A 240 23.79 0.30 -0.76
CA SER A 240 24.48 1.07 0.29
C SER A 240 24.48 2.57 -0.03
N LEU A 241 24.15 3.40 0.96
CA LEU A 241 24.13 4.86 0.84
C LEU A 241 25.54 5.41 0.60
N GLN A 242 25.67 6.22 -0.46
CA GLN A 242 26.87 7.00 -0.74
C GLN A 242 26.82 8.37 -0.03
N TRP A 243 28.01 8.97 0.16
CA TRP A 243 28.17 10.25 0.85
C TRP A 243 28.31 11.45 -0.11
N ASP A 244 28.43 11.21 -1.41
CA ASP A 244 28.57 12.25 -2.42
C ASP A 244 27.37 13.19 -2.45
N ARG A 245 27.65 14.51 -2.56
CA ARG A 245 26.60 15.51 -2.74
C ARG A 245 25.96 15.36 -4.11
N ILE A 246 24.68 15.05 -4.14
CA ILE A 246 23.91 14.94 -5.38
C ILE A 246 23.66 16.34 -5.96
N THR A 247 24.27 16.62 -7.11
CA THR A 247 24.11 17.87 -7.88
C THR A 247 23.20 17.70 -9.10
N ARG A 248 22.98 16.45 -9.55
CA ARG A 248 22.07 16.05 -10.63
C ARG A 248 21.62 14.61 -10.42
N LEU A 249 20.49 14.25 -11.02
CA LEU A 249 20.04 12.86 -11.14
C LEU A 249 20.61 12.26 -12.43
N GLU A 250 20.86 10.95 -12.44
CA GLU A 250 21.56 10.23 -13.52
C GLU A 250 20.81 8.94 -13.88
N LYS A 251 20.62 8.68 -15.18
CA LYS A 251 19.85 7.53 -15.68
C LYS A 251 20.38 6.19 -15.16
N GLY A 252 19.46 5.30 -14.78
CA GLY A 252 19.78 4.00 -14.19
C GLY A 252 20.48 4.04 -12.83
N LYS A 253 20.55 5.20 -12.15
CA LYS A 253 21.04 5.32 -10.77
C LYS A 253 19.87 5.36 -9.77
N ILE A 254 20.13 4.82 -8.59
CA ILE A 254 19.15 4.66 -7.51
C ILE A 254 19.40 5.73 -6.46
N TYR A 255 18.31 6.31 -5.96
CA TYR A 255 18.31 7.42 -5.02
C TYR A 255 17.37 7.17 -3.85
N ARG A 256 17.60 7.89 -2.75
CA ARG A 256 16.74 7.96 -1.56
C ARG A 256 16.73 9.40 -1.02
N GLN A 257 15.68 9.76 -0.28
CA GLN A 257 15.57 11.01 0.52
C GLN A 257 15.67 10.75 2.04
#